data_AF-A0A349K525-F1
#
_entry.id   AF-A0A349K525-F1
#
_cell.length_a   1.000
_cell.length_b   1.000
_cell.length_c   1.000
_cell.angle_alpha   90.00
_cell.angle_beta   90.00
_cell.angle_gamma   90.00
#
_symmetry.space_group_name_H-M   'P 1'
#
loop_
_entity.id
_entity.type
_entity.pdbx_description
1 polymer ?
#
loop_
_entity_poly.entity_id
_entity_poly.type
_entity_poly.pdbx_seq_one_letter_code
_entity_poly.pdbx_strand_id
1 'polypeptide(L)'
;LGSFVTTETGTGVVHIAPGHGADDYVAGREHGLEVVSPVDNDGKFTEEVGVAELVGRHVFESNEEIISMLSSLGVLLGREDYQHDYPHCWRSKTPIIFRAVEQFFISLDGLRETALEEIDKTEWLPHWGRNRIHGTVESRPDWCISRQ
;
A
#
# COMPACT_ATOMS: atom_id res chain seq x y z
N LEU A 1 15.59 11.59 7.85
CA LEU A 1 14.36 11.98 7.14
C LEU A 1 14.13 10.91 6.09
N GLY A 2 12.95 10.26 6.09
CA GLY A 2 12.59 9.34 5.01
C GLY A 2 12.58 10.10 3.69
N SER A 3 13.20 9.55 2.65
CA SER A 3 13.38 10.21 1.34
C SER A 3 12.05 10.53 0.64
N PHE A 4 10.95 9.90 1.05
CA PHE A 4 9.61 10.07 0.50
C PHE A 4 8.79 11.18 1.18
N VAL A 5 9.28 11.76 2.28
CA VAL A 5 8.53 12.81 3.01
C VAL A 5 8.75 14.17 2.33
N THR A 6 7.66 14.84 1.97
CA THR A 6 7.68 16.21 1.43
C THR A 6 7.08 17.20 2.42
N THR A 7 7.37 18.49 2.24
CA THR A 7 6.75 19.59 3.02
C THR A 7 5.55 20.22 2.33
N GLU A 8 5.09 19.64 1.22
CA GLU A 8 4.00 20.18 0.41
C GLU A 8 2.62 19.78 0.94
N THR A 9 2.56 18.69 1.71
CA THR A 9 1.31 18.11 2.22
C THR A 9 1.43 17.75 3.70
N GLY A 10 0.36 17.99 4.47
CA GLY A 10 0.29 17.64 5.89
C GLY A 10 1.22 18.49 6.75
N THR A 11 1.90 17.87 7.71
CA THR A 11 2.71 18.56 8.72
C THR A 11 4.23 18.43 8.49
N GLY A 12 4.64 17.72 7.43
CA GLY A 12 6.04 17.31 7.24
C GLY A 12 6.48 16.16 8.17
N VAL A 13 5.57 15.60 8.97
CA VAL A 13 5.78 14.40 9.79
C VAL A 13 4.72 13.37 9.42
N VAL A 14 5.15 12.18 8.99
CA VAL A 14 4.29 11.13 8.47
C VAL A 14 4.32 9.94 9.43
N HIS A 15 3.14 9.47 9.84
CA HIS A 15 2.98 8.23 10.61
C HIS A 15 3.33 7.03 9.72
N ILE A 16 4.03 6.04 10.28
CA ILE A 16 4.49 4.85 9.56
C ILE A 16 3.77 3.61 10.11
N ALA A 17 3.07 2.90 9.23
CA ALA A 17 2.43 1.61 9.49
C ALA A 17 2.89 0.58 8.45
N PRO A 18 3.98 -0.17 8.71
CA PRO A 18 4.59 -1.05 7.70
C PRO A 18 3.67 -2.13 7.12
N GLY A 19 2.61 -2.49 7.84
CA GLY A 19 1.60 -3.44 7.36
C GLY A 19 0.59 -2.87 6.36
N HIS A 20 0.56 -1.54 6.14
CA HIS A 20 -0.53 -0.86 5.43
C HIS A 20 -0.08 0.15 4.36
N GLY A 21 1.21 0.22 4.04
CA GLY A 21 1.74 1.10 3.00
C GLY A 21 3.03 0.55 2.39
N ALA A 22 3.25 0.77 1.10
CA ALA A 22 4.47 0.30 0.42
C ALA A 22 5.71 1.07 0.88
N ASP A 23 5.62 2.41 0.95
CA ASP A 23 6.70 3.26 1.45
C ASP A 23 6.94 3.01 2.94
N ASP A 24 5.86 2.85 3.72
CA ASP A 24 5.91 2.48 5.14
C ASP A 24 6.60 1.13 5.36
N TYR A 25 6.34 0.16 4.49
CA TYR A 25 6.98 -1.16 4.53
C TYR A 25 8.49 -1.05 4.30
N VAL A 26 8.91 -0.31 3.27
CA VAL A 26 10.34 -0.09 2.97
C VAL A 26 11.02 0.65 4.12
N ALA A 27 10.44 1.76 4.58
CA ALA A 27 10.97 2.55 5.68
C ALA A 27 11.04 1.73 6.99
N GLY A 28 10.00 0.95 7.28
CA GLY A 28 9.95 0.07 8.44
C GLY A 28 11.03 -1.01 8.39
N ARG A 29 11.23 -1.63 7.23
CA ARG A 29 12.28 -2.64 7.01
C ARG A 29 13.68 -2.07 7.20
N GLU A 30 13.96 -0.89 6.66
CA GLU A 30 15.26 -0.20 6.82
C GLU A 30 15.58 0.12 8.28
N HIS A 31 14.55 0.40 9.09
CA HIS A 31 14.69 0.75 10.50
C HIS A 31 14.42 -0.41 11.47
N GLY A 32 14.22 -1.63 10.95
CA GLY A 32 13.98 -2.82 11.78
C GLY A 32 12.65 -2.82 12.53
N LEU A 33 11.63 -2.11 12.03
CA LEU A 33 10.28 -2.13 12.58
C LEU A 33 9.57 -3.44 12.24
N GLU A 34 8.74 -3.89 13.17
CA GLU A 34 7.87 -5.05 12.95
C GLU A 34 6.76 -4.72 11.96
N VAL A 35 6.46 -5.67 11.07
CA VAL A 35 5.38 -5.54 10.08
C VAL A 35 4.10 -6.09 10.69
N VAL A 36 3.39 -5.22 11.41
CA VAL A 36 2.11 -5.56 12.04
C VAL A 36 0.97 -5.15 11.12
N SER A 37 0.00 -6.05 10.93
CA SER A 37 -1.18 -5.82 10.13
C SER A 37 -2.39 -6.51 10.79
N PRO A 38 -3.06 -5.85 11.75
CA PRO A 38 -4.06 -6.46 12.61
C PRO A 38 -5.43 -6.54 11.91
N VAL A 39 -5.49 -7.00 10.67
CA VAL A 39 -6.71 -7.03 9.83
C VAL A 39 -6.84 -8.38 9.13
N ASP A 40 -7.98 -9.05 9.32
CA ASP A 40 -8.28 -10.35 8.72
C ASP A 40 -8.76 -10.25 7.26
N ASN A 41 -8.95 -11.40 6.59
CA ASN A 41 -9.37 -11.47 5.18
C ASN A 41 -10.71 -10.80 4.86
N ASP A 42 -11.57 -10.59 5.85
CA ASP A 42 -12.85 -9.90 5.70
C ASP A 42 -12.75 -8.38 5.94
N GLY A 43 -11.53 -7.86 6.14
CA GLY A 43 -11.29 -6.44 6.41
C GLY A 43 -11.65 -6.04 7.83
N LYS A 44 -11.64 -6.99 8.78
CA LYS A 44 -11.97 -6.73 10.20
C LYS A 44 -10.74 -6.78 11.08
N PHE A 45 -10.74 -5.99 12.15
CA PHE A 45 -9.62 -6.01 13.09
C PHE A 45 -9.51 -7.34 13.83
N THR A 46 -8.28 -7.83 13.96
CA THR A 46 -7.95 -9.00 14.80
C THR A 46 -7.63 -8.57 16.23
N GLU A 47 -7.41 -9.54 17.13
CA GLU A 47 -7.00 -9.26 18.53
C GLU A 47 -5.66 -8.50 18.62
N GLU A 48 -4.82 -8.59 17.59
CA GLU A 48 -3.53 -7.88 17.49
C GLU A 48 -3.69 -6.35 17.49
N VAL A 49 -4.90 -5.81 17.23
CA VAL A 49 -5.15 -4.37 17.27
C VAL A 49 -4.96 -3.77 18.67
N GLY A 50 -5.05 -4.59 19.73
CA GLY A 50 -4.82 -4.16 21.12
C GLY A 50 -5.94 -3.29 21.72
N VAL A 51 -7.03 -3.05 20.98
CA VAL A 51 -8.21 -2.29 21.41
C VAL A 51 -9.44 -3.18 21.29
N ALA A 52 -9.96 -3.64 22.43
CA ALA A 52 -11.01 -4.66 22.50
C ALA A 52 -12.30 -4.23 21.77
N GLU A 53 -12.62 -2.94 21.78
CA GLU A 53 -13.79 -2.35 21.15
C GLU A 53 -13.77 -2.45 19.61
N LEU A 54 -12.56 -2.53 19.02
CA LEU A 54 -12.36 -2.59 17.58
C LEU A 54 -12.33 -4.01 17.02
N VAL A 55 -12.04 -5.02 17.86
CA VAL A 55 -11.91 -6.42 17.42
C VAL A 55 -13.19 -6.89 16.72
N GLY A 56 -13.05 -7.42 15.51
CA GLY A 56 -14.14 -7.91 14.67
C GLY A 56 -14.92 -6.83 13.91
N ARG A 57 -14.62 -5.54 14.11
CA ARG A 57 -15.23 -4.44 13.32
C ARG A 57 -14.50 -4.25 12.00
N HIS A 58 -15.25 -3.88 10.96
CA HIS A 58 -14.68 -3.57 9.66
C HIS A 58 -13.89 -2.25 9.72
N VAL A 59 -12.75 -2.18 9.02
CA VAL A 59 -11.81 -1.04 9.09
C VAL A 59 -12.49 0.31 8.78
N PHE A 60 -13.30 0.40 7.73
CA PHE A 60 -13.99 1.65 7.38
C PHE A 60 -15.08 2.06 8.36
N GLU A 61 -15.76 1.09 8.99
CA GLU A 61 -16.83 1.37 9.98
C GLU A 61 -16.25 1.87 11.31
N SER A 62 -14.97 1.57 11.56
CA SER A 62 -14.27 1.90 12.80
C SER A 62 -13.70 3.33 12.83
N ASN A 63 -13.67 4.04 11.70
CA ASN A 63 -13.01 5.35 11.58
C ASN A 63 -13.58 6.40 12.56
N GLU A 64 -14.91 6.53 12.65
CA GLU A 64 -15.53 7.51 13.55
C GLU A 64 -15.32 7.16 15.03
N GLU A 65 -15.29 5.87 15.36
CA GLU A 65 -15.01 5.40 16.71
C GLU A 65 -13.56 5.69 17.12
N ILE A 66 -12.60 5.45 16.23
CA ILE A 66 -11.18 5.80 16.45
C ILE A 66 -11.02 7.31 16.64
N ILE A 67 -11.68 8.14 15.83
CA ILE A 67 -11.66 9.60 15.98
C ILE A 67 -12.23 10.01 17.35
N SER A 68 -13.33 9.40 17.77
CA SER A 68 -13.94 9.66 19.09
C SER A 68 -13.00 9.28 20.23
N MET A 69 -12.33 8.12 20.15
CA MET A 69 -11.32 7.69 21.12
C MET A 69 -10.17 8.70 21.21
N LEU A 70 -9.57 9.09 20.08
CA LEU A 70 -8.48 10.07 20.04
C LEU A 70 -8.91 11.45 20.60
N SER A 71 -10.15 11.86 20.32
CA SER A 71 -10.74 13.09 20.86
C SER A 71 -10.88 13.01 22.38
N SER A 72 -11.42 11.92 22.90
CA SER A 72 -11.58 11.70 24.35
C SER A 72 -10.24 11.67 25.11
N LEU A 73 -9.18 11.22 24.45
CA LEU A 73 -7.82 11.19 25.01
C LEU A 73 -7.12 12.56 24.95
N GLY A 74 -7.71 13.55 24.27
CA GLY A 74 -7.14 14.88 24.11
C GLY A 74 -5.91 14.93 23.19
N VAL A 75 -5.68 13.90 22.38
CA VAL A 75 -4.55 13.80 21.44
C VAL A 75 -4.92 14.21 20.01
N LEU A 76 -6.20 14.43 19.72
CA LEU A 76 -6.68 14.89 18.43
C LEU A 76 -6.48 16.40 18.28
N LEU A 77 -5.45 16.81 17.54
CA LEU A 77 -5.12 18.22 17.32
C LEU A 77 -5.95 18.88 16.20
N GLY A 78 -6.44 18.09 15.23
CA GLY A 78 -7.22 18.59 14.11
C GLY A 78 -7.92 17.46 13.35
N ARG A 79 -9.05 17.79 12.73
CA ARG A 79 -9.84 16.92 11.85
C ARG A 79 -10.29 17.76 10.65
N GLU A 80 -10.10 17.22 9.46
CA GLU A 80 -10.55 17.80 8.20
C GLU A 80 -11.01 16.66 7.29
N ASP A 81 -12.10 16.88 6.56
CA ASP A 81 -12.54 15.96 5.51
C ASP A 81 -11.80 16.31 4.21
N TYR A 82 -11.09 15.35 3.64
CA TYR A 82 -10.24 15.55 2.47
C TYR A 82 -10.75 14.75 1.27
N GLN A 83 -11.06 15.44 0.17
CA GLN A 83 -11.48 14.79 -1.07
C GLN A 83 -10.26 14.47 -1.93
N HIS A 84 -10.11 13.19 -2.28
CA HIS A 84 -9.01 12.71 -3.10
C HIS A 84 -9.38 11.43 -3.87
N ASP A 85 -8.51 11.04 -4.79
CA ASP A 85 -8.63 9.76 -5.46
C ASP A 85 -8.25 8.60 -4.52
N TYR A 86 -9.13 7.61 -4.43
CA TYR A 86 -8.93 6.42 -3.61
C TYR A 86 -9.03 5.15 -4.47
N PRO A 87 -8.14 4.15 -4.29
CA PRO A 87 -8.15 2.96 -5.11
C PRO A 87 -9.38 2.09 -4.83
N HIS A 88 -9.98 1.56 -5.90
CA HIS A 88 -11.12 0.67 -5.83
C HIS A 88 -10.86 -0.61 -6.64
N CYS A 89 -11.44 -1.71 -6.19
CA CYS A 89 -11.38 -2.97 -6.91
C CYS A 89 -12.02 -2.79 -8.30
N TRP A 90 -11.25 -3.11 -9.35
CA TRP A 90 -11.69 -2.91 -10.73
C TRP A 90 -12.97 -3.68 -11.07
N ARG A 91 -13.26 -4.79 -10.36
CA ARG A 91 -14.42 -5.66 -10.57
C ARG A 91 -15.59 -5.30 -9.65
N SER A 92 -15.42 -5.37 -8.33
CA SER A 92 -16.50 -5.13 -7.36
C SER A 92 -16.80 -3.66 -7.11
N LYS A 93 -15.89 -2.75 -7.53
CA LYS A 93 -15.95 -1.31 -7.25
C LYS A 93 -15.97 -0.96 -5.76
N THR A 94 -15.58 -1.88 -4.91
CA THR A 94 -15.40 -1.63 -3.47
C THR A 94 -14.05 -0.98 -3.21
N PRO A 95 -13.91 -0.10 -2.20
CA PRO A 95 -12.62 0.43 -1.79
C PRO A 95 -11.67 -0.71 -1.41
N ILE A 96 -10.37 -0.56 -1.70
CA ILE A 96 -9.35 -1.54 -1.30
C ILE A 96 -8.46 -0.95 -0.21
N ILE A 97 -7.92 -1.84 0.63
CA ILE A 97 -6.93 -1.50 1.64
C ILE A 97 -5.61 -2.19 1.31
N PHE A 98 -4.51 -1.57 1.72
CA PHE A 98 -3.20 -2.22 1.69
C PHE A 98 -3.02 -3.05 2.95
N ARG A 99 -2.52 -4.27 2.76
CA ARG A 99 -2.25 -5.20 3.84
C ARG A 99 -1.01 -6.02 3.55
N ALA A 100 -0.12 -6.13 4.54
CA ALA A 100 0.98 -7.08 4.50
C ALA A 100 0.43 -8.49 4.69
N VAL A 101 0.65 -9.33 3.68
CA VAL A 101 0.23 -10.73 3.65
C VAL A 101 1.34 -11.53 3.00
N GLU A 102 1.51 -12.77 3.45
CA GLU A 102 2.43 -13.70 2.78
C GLU A 102 1.91 -14.01 1.37
N GLN A 103 2.79 -13.85 0.38
CA GLN A 103 2.48 -14.05 -1.03
C GLN A 103 3.65 -14.73 -1.72
N PHE A 104 3.35 -15.43 -2.81
CA PHE A 104 4.35 -16.04 -3.69
C PHE A 104 4.71 -15.05 -4.79
N PHE A 105 6.01 -14.81 -4.93
CA PHE A 105 6.57 -13.92 -5.94
C PHE A 105 7.50 -14.68 -6.88
N ILE A 106 7.48 -14.31 -8.15
CA ILE A 106 8.53 -14.64 -9.11
C ILE A 106 9.48 -13.45 -9.14
N SER A 107 10.76 -13.70 -8.83
CA SER A 107 11.79 -12.69 -8.97
C SER A 107 11.93 -12.31 -10.44
N LEU A 108 11.89 -11.00 -10.72
CA LEU A 108 12.15 -10.49 -12.07
C LEU A 108 13.64 -10.25 -12.33
N ASP A 109 14.48 -10.41 -11.31
CA ASP A 109 15.92 -10.29 -11.49
C ASP A 109 16.44 -11.41 -12.41
N GLY A 110 17.27 -11.03 -13.38
CA GLY A 110 17.70 -11.90 -14.50
C GLY A 110 16.68 -12.05 -15.63
N LEU A 111 15.37 -11.98 -15.36
CA LEU A 111 14.33 -11.98 -16.40
C LEU A 111 14.13 -10.61 -17.04
N ARG A 112 14.28 -9.53 -16.26
CA ARG A 112 14.05 -8.15 -16.69
C ARG A 112 14.92 -7.76 -17.88
N GLU A 113 16.23 -8.03 -17.80
CA GLU A 113 17.19 -7.70 -18.87
C GLU A 113 16.83 -8.42 -20.17
N THR A 114 16.63 -9.74 -20.09
CA THR A 114 16.21 -10.56 -21.24
C THR A 114 14.92 -10.02 -21.87
N ALA A 115 13.92 -9.67 -21.05
CA ALA A 115 12.66 -9.13 -21.54
C ALA A 115 12.81 -7.77 -22.23
N LEU A 116 13.65 -6.87 -21.69
CA LEU A 116 13.92 -5.57 -22.30
C LEU A 116 14.65 -5.72 -23.64
N GLU A 117 15.60 -6.63 -23.75
CA GLU A 117 16.26 -6.93 -25.03
C GLU A 117 15.29 -7.44 -26.09
N GLU A 118 14.37 -8.33 -25.72
CA GLU A 118 13.37 -8.87 -26.66
C GLU A 118 12.31 -7.83 -27.03
N ILE A 119 11.96 -6.91 -26.12
CA ILE A 119 11.11 -5.75 -26.43
C ILE A 119 11.73 -4.91 -27.54
N ASP A 120 13.05 -4.73 -27.52
CA ASP A 120 13.76 -3.91 -28.52
C ASP A 120 13.92 -4.58 -29.88
N LYS A 121 13.93 -5.92 -29.91
CA LYS A 121 13.94 -6.70 -31.15
C LYS A 121 12.56 -6.83 -31.80
N THR A 122 11.49 -6.57 -31.06
CA THR A 122 10.11 -6.73 -31.51
C THR A 122 9.67 -5.55 -32.39
N GLU A 123 8.92 -5.81 -33.46
CA GLU A 123 8.28 -4.76 -34.26
C GLU A 123 7.00 -4.25 -33.58
N TRP A 124 6.93 -2.94 -33.32
CA TRP A 124 5.82 -2.31 -32.62
C TRP A 124 4.93 -1.49 -33.56
N LEU A 125 3.65 -1.87 -33.64
CA LEU A 125 2.64 -1.13 -34.39
C LEU A 125 1.48 -0.75 -33.45
N PRO A 126 1.34 0.52 -33.06
CA PRO A 126 2.17 1.68 -33.40
C PRO A 126 3.50 1.74 -32.61
N HIS A 127 4.51 2.42 -33.18
CA HIS A 127 5.88 2.51 -32.65
C HIS A 127 5.97 2.97 -31.19
N TRP A 128 5.10 3.89 -30.76
CA TRP A 128 5.12 4.41 -29.38
C TRP A 128 4.81 3.34 -28.33
N GLY A 129 4.20 2.21 -28.73
CA GLY A 129 3.94 1.08 -27.84
C GLY A 129 5.20 0.52 -27.19
N ARG A 130 6.33 0.53 -27.90
CA ARG A 130 7.64 0.11 -27.40
C ARG A 130 8.01 0.82 -26.10
N ASN A 131 7.95 2.15 -26.10
CA ASN A 131 8.36 2.95 -24.94
C ASN A 131 7.44 2.72 -23.74
N ARG A 132 6.14 2.52 -23.98
CA ARG A 132 5.17 2.25 -22.92
C ARG A 132 5.43 0.90 -22.25
N ILE A 133 5.65 -0.17 -23.03
CA ILE A 133 5.93 -1.48 -22.45
C ILE A 133 7.32 -1.51 -21.80
N HIS A 134 8.31 -0.85 -22.41
CA HIS A 134 9.68 -0.83 -21.90
C HIS A 134 9.72 -0.20 -20.52
N GLY A 135 9.16 1.00 -20.37
CA GLY A 135 9.09 1.65 -19.05
C GLY A 135 8.31 0.82 -18.02
N THR A 136 7.25 0.12 -18.46
CA THR A 136 6.47 -0.76 -17.56
C THR A 136 7.30 -1.94 -17.05
N VAL A 137 8.13 -2.55 -17.90
CA VAL A 137 8.98 -3.70 -17.53
C VAL A 137 10.20 -3.26 -16.73
N GLU A 138 10.80 -2.14 -17.11
CA GLU A 138 11.96 -1.54 -16.44
C GLU A 138 11.68 -1.24 -14.97
N SER A 139 10.54 -0.61 -14.66
CA SER A 139 10.15 -0.28 -13.29
C SER A 139 9.38 -1.38 -12.57
N ARG A 140 9.26 -2.58 -13.17
CA ARG A 140 8.37 -3.62 -12.62
C ARG A 140 8.98 -4.27 -11.37
N PRO A 141 8.25 -4.30 -10.24
CA PRO A 141 8.65 -5.10 -9.09
C PRO A 141 8.40 -6.58 -9.34
N ASP A 142 8.87 -7.43 -8.42
CA ASP A 142 8.66 -8.87 -8.46
C ASP A 142 7.18 -9.24 -8.66
N TRP A 143 6.95 -10.27 -9.46
CA TRP A 143 5.60 -10.61 -9.88
C TRP A 143 4.92 -11.47 -8.82
N CYS A 144 3.98 -10.87 -8.09
CA CYS A 144 3.06 -11.60 -7.21
C CYS A 144 2.13 -12.51 -8.03
N ILE A 145 2.25 -13.83 -7.84
CA ILE A 145 1.47 -14.86 -8.56
C ILE A 145 0.37 -15.49 -7.73
N SER A 146 0.44 -15.41 -6.40
CA SER A 146 -0.64 -15.87 -5.53
C SER A 146 -1.86 -14.95 -5.63
N ARG A 147 -3.05 -15.55 -5.51
CA ARG A 147 -4.34 -14.88 -5.45
C ARG A 147 -5.13 -15.56 -4.33
N GLN A 148 -5.83 -14.76 -3.53
CA GLN A 148 -6.75 -15.21 -2.48
C GLN A 148 -8.18 -14.84 -2.86
#